data_AF-A0A352TCN9-F1
#
_entry.id   AF-A0A352TCN9-F1
#
_cell.length_a   1.000
_cell.length_b   1.000
_cell.length_c   1.000
_cell.angle_alpha   90.00
_cell.angle_beta   90.00
_cell.angle_gamma   90.00
#
_symmetry.space_group_name_H-M   'P 1'
#
loop_
_entity.id
_entity.type
_entity.pdbx_description
1 polymer ?
#
loop_
_entity_poly.entity_id
_entity_poly.type
_entity_poly.pdbx_seq_one_letter_code
_entity_poly.pdbx_strand_id
1 'polypeptide(L)'
;MKTRNTVLITLLVAMSLALTGCLSGLGGTSPSVEDNKVTTVNMYVNIPTDTVGTATLALVKVTNGSFADPTSFSFTGTPDASATKPILSYYTYCQAVRASIAQISGNKNATVTFNTARDGNGYALDFSNTKAILRSLLIMAAYDATNVYAIYKY
;
A
#
# COMPACT_ATOMS: atom_id res chain seq x y z
N MET A 1 64.23 -37.46 -7.95
CA MET A 1 63.72 -36.07 -7.95
C MET A 1 62.20 -36.09 -7.91
N LYS A 2 61.64 -35.35 -6.94
CA LYS A 2 60.27 -34.78 -6.82
C LYS A 2 59.03 -35.64 -7.10
N THR A 3 58.51 -36.15 -6.00
CA THR A 3 57.13 -36.16 -5.47
C THR A 3 56.01 -35.45 -6.25
N ARG A 4 54.89 -36.16 -6.33
CA ARG A 4 53.51 -35.76 -6.69
C ARG A 4 53.04 -34.54 -5.89
N ASN A 5 52.06 -33.77 -6.43
CA ASN A 5 50.90 -33.31 -5.66
C ASN A 5 49.86 -32.60 -6.55
N THR A 6 48.73 -33.28 -6.72
CA THR A 6 47.42 -32.75 -7.11
C THR A 6 46.92 -31.82 -6.01
N VAL A 7 46.57 -30.58 -6.36
CA VAL A 7 46.02 -29.61 -5.41
C VAL A 7 44.49 -29.79 -5.37
N LEU A 8 44.01 -30.51 -4.36
CA LEU A 8 42.67 -30.36 -3.79
C LEU A 8 42.69 -29.11 -2.89
N ILE A 9 41.75 -28.19 -3.08
CA ILE A 9 41.43 -27.17 -2.07
C ILE A 9 39.96 -27.35 -1.70
N THR A 10 39.75 -28.10 -0.63
CA THR A 10 38.53 -28.10 0.17
C THR A 10 38.77 -27.11 1.31
N LEU A 11 38.01 -26.03 1.39
CA LEU A 11 37.95 -25.21 2.62
C LEU A 11 36.49 -25.04 3.03
N LEU A 12 36.09 -25.91 3.95
CA LEU A 12 34.87 -25.83 4.73
C LEU A 12 35.21 -25.07 6.01
N VAL A 13 34.68 -23.86 6.22
CA VAL A 13 34.66 -23.23 7.55
C VAL A 13 33.23 -22.82 7.84
N ALA A 14 32.60 -23.62 8.70
CA ALA A 14 31.35 -23.30 9.36
C ALA A 14 31.59 -22.11 10.30
N MET A 15 30.79 -21.07 10.15
CA MET A 15 30.72 -19.97 11.12
C MET A 15 29.26 -19.77 11.50
N SER A 16 28.76 -20.72 12.28
CA SER A 16 27.58 -20.55 13.13
C SER A 16 27.99 -19.63 14.28
N LEU A 17 27.73 -18.33 14.13
CA LEU A 17 27.72 -17.39 15.25
C LEU A 17 26.26 -17.09 15.60
N ALA A 18 25.85 -17.59 16.75
CA ALA A 18 24.59 -17.24 17.38
C ALA A 18 24.53 -15.72 17.62
N LEU A 19 23.57 -15.04 16.99
CA LEU A 19 23.02 -13.80 17.53
C LEU A 19 21.80 -14.16 18.39
N THR A 20 22.06 -14.55 19.63
CA THR A 20 21.09 -14.45 20.72
C THR A 20 21.55 -13.29 21.61
N GLY A 21 20.76 -12.22 21.63
CA GLY A 21 21.03 -10.97 22.33
C GLY A 21 21.04 -9.82 21.32
N CYS A 22 20.10 -8.88 21.28
CA CYS A 22 19.25 -8.33 22.31
C CYS A 22 18.00 -7.70 21.63
N LEU A 23 16.86 -8.41 21.62
CA LEU A 23 15.56 -7.80 21.31
C LEU A 23 14.88 -7.40 22.63
N SER A 24 15.50 -6.45 23.33
CA SER A 24 14.92 -5.78 24.50
C SER A 24 15.11 -4.28 24.29
N GLY A 25 14.35 -3.73 23.34
CA GLY A 25 14.52 -2.34 22.95
C GLY A 25 13.67 -1.88 21.76
N LEU A 26 12.41 -2.27 21.71
CA LEU A 26 11.35 -1.50 21.03
C LEU A 26 10.06 -1.78 21.80
N GLY A 27 9.95 -1.17 22.97
CA GLY A 27 8.66 -0.84 23.56
C GLY A 27 7.97 0.21 22.70
N GLY A 28 7.66 -0.16 21.46
CA GLY A 28 6.66 0.55 20.68
C GLY A 28 5.34 0.06 21.22
N THR A 29 4.57 0.95 21.84
CA THR A 29 3.16 0.73 22.11
C THR A 29 2.56 0.16 20.83
N SER A 30 2.10 -1.11 20.86
CA SER A 30 1.23 -1.59 19.78
C SER A 30 0.14 -0.55 19.64
N PRO A 31 -0.14 -0.06 18.42
CA PRO A 31 -1.15 0.95 18.24
C PRO A 31 -2.46 0.42 18.86
N SER A 32 -2.94 1.11 19.89
CA SER A 32 -4.10 0.62 20.63
C SER A 32 -5.33 0.96 19.80
N VAL A 33 -5.91 -0.05 19.17
CA VAL A 33 -7.23 0.07 18.55
C VAL A 33 -8.26 -0.24 19.62
N GLU A 34 -9.25 0.64 19.76
CA GLU A 34 -10.38 0.38 20.65
C GLU A 34 -11.31 -0.66 20.01
N ASP A 35 -11.49 -1.82 20.66
CA ASP A 35 -12.16 -3.00 20.09
C ASP A 35 -13.61 -2.78 19.62
N ASN A 36 -14.27 -1.71 20.05
CA ASN A 36 -15.65 -1.39 19.68
C ASN A 36 -15.79 -0.08 18.87
N LYS A 37 -14.68 0.57 18.52
CA LYS A 37 -14.71 1.79 17.73
C LYS A 37 -15.06 1.47 16.29
N VAL A 38 -16.12 2.08 15.78
CA VAL A 38 -16.44 2.05 14.35
C VAL A 38 -15.56 3.07 13.64
N THR A 39 -14.75 2.60 12.70
CA THR A 39 -13.93 3.44 11.83
C THR A 39 -14.55 3.45 10.43
N THR A 40 -14.98 4.63 9.98
CA THR A 40 -15.40 4.85 8.59
C THR A 40 -14.25 5.42 7.79
N VAL A 41 -13.86 4.72 6.73
CA VAL A 41 -12.81 5.12 5.81
C VAL A 41 -13.44 5.65 4.53
N ASN A 42 -13.15 6.92 4.22
CA ASN A 42 -13.51 7.58 2.98
C ASN A 42 -12.33 7.50 2.01
N MET A 43 -12.59 7.08 0.79
CA MET A 43 -11.59 6.87 -0.24
C MET A 43 -11.89 7.77 -1.43
N TYR A 44 -10.89 8.57 -1.80
CA TYR A 44 -10.99 9.63 -2.79
C TYR A 44 -10.01 9.38 -3.93
N VAL A 45 -10.47 9.57 -5.16
CA VAL A 45 -9.57 9.58 -6.32
C VAL A 45 -9.02 11.00 -6.50
N ASN A 46 -7.74 11.21 -6.22
CA ASN A 46 -7.10 12.52 -6.30
C ASN A 46 -6.27 12.66 -7.59
N ILE A 47 -6.97 12.67 -8.73
CA ILE A 47 -6.37 12.91 -10.06
C ILE A 47 -6.03 14.40 -10.20
N PRO A 48 -4.89 14.78 -10.80
CA PRO A 48 -4.64 16.15 -11.21
C PRO A 48 -5.79 16.73 -12.05
N THR A 49 -6.08 18.02 -11.92
CA THR A 49 -7.19 18.68 -12.63
C THR A 49 -6.80 19.26 -13.99
N ASP A 50 -5.73 18.76 -14.59
CA ASP A 50 -5.31 19.16 -15.94
C ASP A 50 -6.14 18.45 -17.02
N THR A 51 -5.79 18.68 -18.29
CA THR A 51 -6.47 18.08 -19.44
C THR A 51 -6.44 16.55 -19.40
N VAL A 52 -5.31 15.95 -19.01
CA VAL A 52 -5.16 14.49 -18.93
C VAL A 52 -6.06 13.93 -17.83
N GLY A 53 -6.05 14.55 -16.65
CA GLY A 53 -6.83 14.08 -15.53
C GLY A 53 -8.33 14.23 -15.74
N THR A 54 -8.76 15.34 -16.36
CA THR A 54 -10.15 15.56 -16.76
C THR A 54 -10.61 14.51 -17.79
N ALA A 55 -9.81 14.26 -18.82
CA ALA A 55 -10.10 13.23 -19.83
C ALA A 55 -10.13 11.82 -19.22
N THR A 56 -9.23 11.53 -18.28
CA THR A 56 -9.19 10.26 -17.55
C THR A 56 -10.48 10.05 -16.76
N LEU A 57 -10.91 11.04 -15.98
CA LEU A 57 -12.11 10.91 -15.17
C LEU A 57 -13.36 10.68 -16.04
N ALA A 58 -13.46 11.35 -17.19
CA ALA A 58 -14.53 11.11 -18.16
C ALA A 58 -14.50 9.68 -18.71
N LEU A 59 -13.33 9.19 -19.14
CA LEU A 59 -13.16 7.85 -19.67
C LEU A 59 -13.51 6.78 -18.63
N VAL A 60 -13.04 6.94 -17.40
CA VAL A 60 -13.27 5.95 -16.34
C VAL A 60 -14.73 5.94 -15.90
N LYS A 61 -15.41 7.09 -15.85
CA LYS A 61 -16.86 7.14 -15.57
C LYS A 61 -17.68 6.42 -16.65
N VAL A 62 -17.31 6.55 -17.92
CA VAL A 62 -17.97 5.85 -19.03
C VAL A 62 -17.71 4.34 -18.98
N THR A 63 -16.48 3.93 -18.70
CA THR A 63 -16.09 2.51 -18.73
C THR A 63 -16.40 1.76 -17.44
N ASN A 64 -16.63 2.47 -16.33
CA ASN A 64 -16.77 1.90 -15.00
C ASN A 64 -17.92 2.56 -14.23
N GLY A 65 -19.12 2.51 -14.80
CA GLY A 65 -20.32 3.22 -14.33
C GLY A 65 -20.82 2.85 -12.93
N SER A 66 -20.29 1.78 -12.32
CA SER A 66 -20.63 1.36 -10.94
C SER A 66 -19.73 1.99 -9.87
N PHE A 67 -18.68 2.70 -10.25
CA PHE A 67 -17.76 3.31 -9.28
C PHE A 67 -18.25 4.69 -8.83
N ALA A 68 -18.39 4.86 -7.51
CA ALA A 68 -18.66 6.14 -6.88
C ALA A 68 -17.37 6.74 -6.32
N ASP A 69 -17.15 8.03 -6.56
CA ASP A 69 -16.09 8.83 -5.95
C ASP A 69 -16.73 10.06 -5.28
N PRO A 70 -16.56 10.26 -3.96
CA PRO A 70 -15.90 9.36 -3.02
C PRO A 70 -16.67 8.05 -2.79
N THR A 71 -15.96 7.02 -2.34
CA THR A 71 -16.55 5.79 -1.79
C THR A 71 -16.11 5.61 -0.34
N SER A 72 -16.87 4.85 0.44
CA SER A 72 -16.58 4.63 1.86
C SER A 72 -16.91 3.21 2.29
N PHE A 73 -16.20 2.73 3.30
CA PHE A 73 -16.56 1.51 4.02
C PHE A 73 -16.29 1.70 5.52
N SER A 74 -16.85 0.83 6.36
CA SER A 74 -16.59 0.86 7.79
C SER A 74 -16.16 -0.50 8.31
N PHE A 75 -15.37 -0.50 9.38
CA PHE A 75 -15.02 -1.68 10.17
C PHE A 75 -15.04 -1.33 11.66
N THR A 76 -15.20 -2.33 12.52
CA THR A 76 -15.26 -2.17 13.97
C THR A 76 -14.02 -2.77 14.61
N GLY A 77 -13.38 -2.04 15.53
CA GLY A 77 -12.23 -2.51 16.27
C GLY A 77 -11.03 -2.79 15.36
N THR A 78 -10.29 -3.85 15.69
CA THR A 78 -9.10 -4.25 14.92
C THR A 78 -9.52 -4.75 13.52
N PRO A 79 -8.97 -4.18 12.42
CA PRO A 79 -9.34 -4.59 11.07
C PRO A 79 -8.94 -6.03 10.79
N ASP A 80 -9.82 -6.78 10.14
CA ASP A 80 -9.62 -8.17 9.78
C ASP A 80 -9.76 -8.39 8.26
N ALA A 81 -9.69 -9.67 7.84
CA ALA A 81 -9.77 -10.03 6.42
C ALA A 81 -11.04 -9.50 5.72
N SER A 82 -12.17 -9.36 6.43
CA SER A 82 -13.42 -8.87 5.86
C SER A 82 -13.32 -7.40 5.42
N ALA A 83 -12.55 -6.59 6.18
CA ALA A 83 -12.29 -5.19 5.88
C ALA A 83 -11.44 -4.99 4.60
N THR A 84 -10.78 -6.03 4.10
CA THR A 84 -9.89 -5.93 2.94
C THR A 84 -10.61 -5.95 1.59
N LYS A 85 -11.79 -6.58 1.51
CA LYS A 85 -12.56 -6.70 0.26
C LYS A 85 -12.89 -5.34 -0.40
N PRO A 86 -13.48 -4.35 0.31
CA PRO A 86 -13.76 -3.05 -0.30
C PRO A 86 -12.49 -2.32 -0.76
N ILE A 87 -11.38 -2.46 -0.01
CA ILE A 87 -10.09 -1.86 -0.37
C ILE A 87 -9.52 -2.49 -1.65
N LEU A 88 -9.61 -3.82 -1.82
CA LEU A 88 -9.12 -4.50 -3.03
C LEU A 88 -9.88 -4.04 -4.29
N SER A 89 -11.20 -3.85 -4.18
CA SER A 89 -12.02 -3.30 -5.27
C SER A 89 -11.59 -1.86 -5.61
N TYR A 90 -11.42 -1.02 -4.58
CA TYR A 90 -10.93 0.36 -4.75
C TYR A 90 -9.51 0.40 -5.36
N TYR A 91 -8.59 -0.45 -4.91
CA TYR A 91 -7.23 -0.56 -5.43
C TYR A 91 -7.23 -0.94 -6.92
N THR A 92 -8.02 -1.95 -7.29
CA THR A 92 -8.16 -2.39 -8.70
C THR A 92 -8.66 -1.25 -9.59
N TYR A 93 -9.65 -0.49 -9.11
CA TYR A 93 -10.13 0.70 -9.80
C TYR A 93 -9.02 1.75 -9.95
N CYS A 94 -8.28 2.04 -8.88
CA CYS A 94 -7.20 3.02 -8.92
C CYS A 94 -6.10 2.64 -9.92
N GLN A 95 -5.83 1.33 -10.07
CA GLN A 95 -4.90 0.81 -11.08
C GLN A 95 -5.42 1.00 -12.51
N ALA A 96 -6.73 0.87 -12.73
CA ALA A 96 -7.35 1.16 -14.02
C ALA A 96 -7.23 2.65 -14.38
N VAL A 97 -7.51 3.56 -13.42
CA VAL A 97 -7.31 5.01 -13.60
C VAL A 97 -5.86 5.31 -13.97
N ARG A 98 -4.89 4.73 -13.25
CA ARG A 98 -3.45 4.89 -13.54
C ARG A 98 -3.11 4.45 -14.97
N ALA A 99 -3.68 3.34 -15.43
CA ALA A 99 -3.47 2.85 -16.79
C ALA A 99 -4.07 3.79 -17.84
N SER A 100 -5.27 4.33 -17.60
CA SER A 100 -5.90 5.34 -18.47
C SER A 100 -5.07 6.63 -18.55
N ILE A 101 -4.53 7.10 -17.43
CA ILE A 101 -3.60 8.23 -17.41
C ILE A 101 -2.38 7.95 -18.28
N ALA A 102 -1.75 6.79 -18.13
CA ALA A 102 -0.57 6.42 -18.91
C ALA A 102 -0.86 6.41 -20.42
N GLN A 103 -2.05 5.95 -20.81
CA GLN A 103 -2.51 5.93 -22.19
C GLN A 103 -2.76 7.35 -22.73
N ILE A 104 -3.44 8.20 -21.97
CA ILE A 104 -3.84 9.55 -22.41
C ILE A 104 -2.63 10.50 -22.43
N SER A 105 -1.80 10.48 -21.39
CA SER A 105 -0.59 11.32 -21.29
C SER A 105 0.55 10.87 -22.20
N GLY A 106 0.55 9.59 -22.61
CA GLY A 106 1.71 8.95 -23.22
C GLY A 106 2.85 8.62 -22.23
N ASN A 107 2.69 8.93 -20.94
CA ASN A 107 3.68 8.62 -19.91
C ASN A 107 3.46 7.21 -19.31
N LYS A 108 4.27 6.25 -19.72
CA LYS A 108 4.25 4.87 -19.20
C LYS A 108 4.64 4.75 -17.73
N ASN A 109 5.23 5.79 -17.15
CA ASN A 109 5.64 5.84 -15.74
C ASN A 109 4.57 6.46 -14.84
N ALA A 110 3.32 6.58 -15.31
CA ALA A 110 2.23 7.04 -14.45
C ALA A 110 2.13 6.16 -13.19
N THR A 111 2.10 6.82 -12.03
CA THR A 111 2.04 6.17 -10.71
C THR A 111 0.75 6.49 -9.98
N VAL A 112 0.37 5.62 -9.05
CA VAL A 112 -0.63 5.89 -8.03
C VAL A 112 -0.02 5.54 -6.67
N THR A 113 -0.25 6.40 -5.69
CA THR A 113 0.15 6.20 -4.29
C THR A 113 -1.05 6.46 -3.39
N PHE A 114 -1.07 5.86 -2.20
CA PHE A 114 -2.17 6.03 -1.26
C PHE A 114 -1.67 6.74 -0.01
N ASN A 115 -2.39 7.77 0.42
CA ASN A 115 -2.00 8.56 1.57
C ASN A 115 -3.22 9.04 2.36
N THR A 116 -3.07 9.26 3.66
CA THR A 116 -4.15 9.79 4.50
C THR A 116 -4.41 11.29 4.31
N ALA A 117 -3.50 12.01 3.63
CA ALA A 117 -3.63 13.41 3.27
C ALA A 117 -3.59 13.61 1.75
N ARG A 118 -4.36 14.58 1.27
CA ARG A 118 -4.53 14.86 -0.17
C ARG A 118 -3.24 15.25 -0.88
N ASP A 119 -2.35 15.94 -0.17
CA ASP A 119 -1.07 16.43 -0.66
C ASP A 119 0.06 15.38 -0.59
N GLY A 120 -0.21 14.22 0.02
CA GLY A 120 0.78 13.17 0.23
C GLY A 120 1.65 13.33 1.48
N ASN A 121 1.40 14.34 2.32
CA ASN A 121 2.17 14.61 3.54
C ASN A 121 1.65 13.83 4.77
N GLY A 122 0.62 13.02 4.62
CA GLY A 122 0.10 12.13 5.66
C GLY A 122 0.80 10.77 5.67
N TYR A 123 0.15 9.78 6.28
CA TYR A 123 0.68 8.42 6.35
C TYR A 123 0.55 7.72 5.00
N ALA A 124 1.66 7.17 4.52
CA ALA A 124 1.68 6.34 3.33
C ALA A 124 0.96 5.02 3.62
N LEU A 125 0.10 4.60 2.69
CA LEU A 125 -0.69 3.38 2.76
C LEU A 125 -0.29 2.45 1.61
N ASP A 126 -0.36 1.15 1.84
CA ASP A 126 -0.08 0.10 0.86
C ASP A 126 -1.28 -0.84 0.76
N PHE A 127 -1.88 -0.88 -0.43
CA PHE A 127 -3.03 -1.72 -0.76
C PHE A 127 -2.71 -2.84 -1.76
N SER A 128 -1.44 -3.14 -1.96
CA SER A 128 -0.97 -4.12 -2.96
C SER A 128 -1.42 -5.56 -2.69
N ASN A 129 -1.74 -5.90 -1.44
CA ASN A 129 -2.19 -7.22 -1.02
C ASN A 129 -2.89 -7.16 0.34
N THR A 130 -3.56 -8.25 0.73
CA THR A 130 -4.31 -8.36 2.00
C THR A 130 -3.49 -7.96 3.23
N LYS A 131 -2.24 -8.42 3.34
CA LYS A 131 -1.39 -8.13 4.51
C LYS A 131 -1.03 -6.64 4.58
N ALA A 132 -0.73 -6.04 3.45
CA ALA A 132 -0.45 -4.60 3.35
C ALA A 132 -1.70 -3.76 3.69
N ILE A 133 -2.88 -4.19 3.22
CA ILE A 133 -4.15 -3.53 3.54
C ILE A 133 -4.39 -3.55 5.05
N LEU A 134 -4.29 -4.70 5.71
CA LEU A 134 -4.51 -4.79 7.16
C LEU A 134 -3.57 -3.88 7.95
N ARG A 135 -2.29 -3.80 7.55
CA ARG A 135 -1.33 -2.87 8.15
C ARG A 135 -1.72 -1.42 7.94
N SER A 136 -2.16 -1.08 6.72
CA SER A 136 -2.62 0.27 6.40
C SER A 136 -3.87 0.66 7.19
N LEU A 137 -4.83 -0.25 7.34
CA LEU A 137 -6.03 -0.02 8.16
C LEU A 137 -5.68 0.08 9.65
N LEU A 138 -4.69 -0.66 10.13
CA LEU A 138 -4.19 -0.53 11.50
C LEU A 138 -3.54 0.84 11.73
N ILE A 139 -2.74 1.34 10.78
CA ILE A 139 -2.21 2.71 10.81
C ILE A 139 -3.36 3.72 10.87
N MET A 140 -4.37 3.55 10.03
CA MET A 140 -5.52 4.46 10.01
C MET A 140 -6.28 4.47 11.35
N ALA A 141 -6.58 3.28 11.92
CA ALA A 141 -7.26 3.17 13.21
C ALA A 141 -6.42 3.72 14.37
N ALA A 142 -5.09 3.52 14.34
CA ALA A 142 -4.16 4.00 15.35
C ALA A 142 -4.05 5.53 15.44
N TYR A 143 -4.15 6.20 14.29
CA TYR A 143 -3.94 7.64 14.16
C TYR A 143 -5.24 8.39 13.86
N ASP A 144 -6.39 7.74 14.03
CA ASP A 144 -7.72 8.30 13.75
C ASP A 144 -7.85 8.91 12.35
N ALA A 145 -7.14 8.34 11.37
CA ALA A 145 -7.23 8.76 9.99
C ALA A 145 -8.44 8.11 9.33
N THR A 146 -9.37 8.94 8.83
CA THR A 146 -10.61 8.47 8.19
C THR A 146 -10.60 8.63 6.68
N ASN A 147 -9.53 9.17 6.10
CA ASN A 147 -9.48 9.50 4.68
C ASN A 147 -8.32 8.78 4.01
N VAL A 148 -8.52 8.39 2.76
CA VAL A 148 -7.50 7.87 1.86
C VAL A 148 -7.60 8.60 0.53
N TYR A 149 -6.47 9.06 0.03
CA TYR A 149 -6.34 9.70 -1.26
C TYR A 149 -5.47 8.84 -2.16
N ALA A 150 -6.02 8.38 -3.29
CA ALA A 150 -5.23 7.84 -4.40
C ALA A 150 -4.64 9.01 -5.20
N ILE A 151 -3.34 9.24 -5.03
CA ILE A 151 -2.61 10.36 -5.62
C ILE A 151 -1.87 9.89 -6.87
N TYR A 152 -2.15 10.53 -8.00
CA TYR A 152 -1.59 10.19 -9.30
C TYR A 152 -0.49 11.16 -9.72
N LYS A 153 0.56 10.63 -10.36
CA LYS A 153 1.64 11.44 -10.97
C LYS A 153 1.98 10.88 -12.35
N TYR A 154 2.16 11.78 -13.32
CA TYR A 154 2.52 11.52 -14.72
C TYR A 154 3.09 12.78 -15.37
#